data_AF-A0A0C3P8H5-F1
#
_entry.id   AF-A0A0C3P8H5-F1
#
_cell.length_a   1.000
_cell.length_b   1.000
_cell.length_c   1.000
_cell.angle_alpha   90.00
_cell.angle_beta   90.00
_cell.angle_gamma   90.00
#
_symmetry.space_group_name_H-M   'P 1'
#
loop_
_entity.id
_entity.type
_entity.pdbx_description
1 polymer ?
#
loop_
_entity_poly.entity_id
_entity_poly.type
_entity_poly.pdbx_seq_one_letter_code
_entity_poly.pdbx_strand_id
1 'polypeptide(L)'
;MQNSALCSGSAILDHSHAGYYGDKGAAIIEHTLIALFLASAELTAAIWPLPLTQFMTYFMVPYVATLLIADDYSPTTVVKAHKIMVASSNAGSLIHPTNDDDTELEEIFHRNIVTFQLK
;
A
#
# COMPACT_ATOMS: atom_id res chain seq x y z
N MET A 1 -27.47 -3.23 29.41
CA MET A 1 -26.30 -2.35 29.61
C MET A 1 -25.43 -2.51 28.36
N GLN A 2 -25.57 -1.63 27.36
CA GLN A 2 -24.70 -0.45 27.15
C GLN A 2 -23.20 -0.85 27.16
N ASN A 3 -22.37 -0.68 26.12
CA ASN A 3 -22.36 0.33 25.07
C ASN A 3 -21.75 -0.16 23.75
N SER A 4 -22.27 0.45 22.70
CA SER A 4 -21.86 0.52 21.31
C SER A 4 -20.55 1.27 21.06
N ALA A 5 -20.02 1.06 19.85
CA ALA A 5 -19.18 1.97 19.04
C ALA A 5 -17.66 1.86 19.16
N LEU A 6 -17.05 0.88 18.45
CA LEU A 6 -15.65 0.96 17.99
C LEU A 6 -15.38 0.26 16.62
N CYS A 7 -16.39 -0.24 15.90
CA CYS A 7 -16.18 -1.12 14.74
C CYS A 7 -16.08 -0.41 13.37
N SER A 8 -16.10 0.92 13.33
CA SER A 8 -16.11 1.67 12.06
C SER A 8 -14.72 2.07 11.54
N GLY A 9 -13.66 1.99 12.35
CA GLY A 9 -12.28 2.25 11.91
C GLY A 9 -11.57 1.05 11.29
N SER A 10 -11.95 -0.17 11.68
CA SER A 10 -11.29 -1.42 11.26
C SER A 10 -11.51 -1.72 9.78
N ALA A 11 -12.76 -1.69 9.30
CA ALA A 11 -13.09 -2.18 7.96
C ALA A 11 -12.42 -1.41 6.81
N ILE A 12 -12.15 -0.10 6.98
CA ILE A 12 -11.44 0.68 5.95
C ILE A 12 -9.96 0.32 5.94
N LEU A 13 -9.34 0.21 7.12
CA LEU A 13 -7.94 -0.23 7.25
C LEU A 13 -7.77 -1.65 6.73
N ASP A 14 -8.69 -2.56 7.04
CA ASP A 14 -8.68 -3.97 6.61
C ASP A 14 -8.66 -4.15 5.07
N HIS A 15 -9.10 -3.14 4.31
CA HIS A 15 -9.05 -3.10 2.85
C HIS A 15 -7.88 -2.27 2.29
N SER A 16 -7.08 -1.67 3.15
CA SER A 16 -6.01 -0.71 2.84
C SER A 16 -4.63 -1.29 3.16
N HIS A 17 -4.43 -2.56 2.80
CA HIS A 17 -3.18 -3.29 2.99
C HIS A 17 -2.60 -3.73 1.64
N ALA A 18 -1.29 -4.00 1.60
CA ALA A 18 -0.64 -4.56 0.44
C ALA A 18 -0.84 -6.09 0.29
N GLY A 19 -1.80 -6.68 1.02
CA GLY A 19 -2.05 -8.10 1.01
C GLY A 19 -0.84 -8.91 1.48
N TYR A 20 -0.47 -9.97 0.75
CA TYR A 20 0.66 -10.81 1.17
C TYR A 20 2.01 -10.11 1.07
N TYR A 21 2.11 -8.93 0.45
CA TYR A 21 3.34 -8.15 0.47
C TYR A 21 3.61 -7.46 1.83
N GLY A 22 2.64 -7.46 2.75
CA GLY A 22 2.82 -6.95 4.10
C GLY A 22 3.17 -5.46 4.20
N ASP A 23 3.66 -5.06 5.37
CA ASP A 23 3.87 -3.65 5.70
C ASP A 23 5.10 -3.09 4.97
N LYS A 24 6.15 -3.90 4.80
CA LYS A 24 7.34 -3.50 4.04
C LYS A 24 7.02 -3.32 2.55
N GLY A 25 6.25 -4.24 1.97
CA GLY A 25 5.78 -4.10 0.59
C GLY A 25 4.90 -2.87 0.39
N ALA A 26 4.01 -2.57 1.35
CA ALA A 26 3.20 -1.35 1.33
C ALA A 26 4.08 -0.09 1.29
N ALA A 27 5.11 -0.01 2.15
CA ALA A 27 6.04 1.11 2.19
C ALA A 27 6.82 1.26 0.87
N ILE A 28 7.30 0.16 0.28
CA ILE A 28 8.00 0.18 -1.01
C ILE A 28 7.09 0.67 -2.13
N ILE A 29 5.85 0.18 -2.20
CA ILE A 29 4.86 0.62 -3.19
C ILE A 29 4.59 2.12 -3.02
N GLU A 30 4.28 2.58 -1.80
CA GLU A 30 4.00 3.98 -1.51
C GLU A 30 5.16 4.89 -1.92
N HIS A 31 6.38 4.59 -1.48
CA HIS A 31 7.55 5.41 -1.79
C HIS A 31 7.90 5.40 -3.28
N THR A 32 7.68 4.27 -3.96
CA THR A 32 7.84 4.20 -5.43
C THR A 32 6.83 5.10 -6.14
N LEU A 33 5.56 5.12 -5.70
CA LEU A 33 4.54 5.98 -6.29
C LEU A 33 4.78 7.45 -5.99
N ILE A 34 5.23 7.79 -4.79
CA ILE A 34 5.68 9.14 -4.43
C ILE A 34 6.78 9.60 -5.37
N ALA A 35 7.81 8.79 -5.52
CA ALA A 35 8.93 9.05 -6.42
C ALA A 35 8.51 9.27 -7.89
N LEU A 36 7.60 8.43 -8.40
CA LEU A 36 7.22 8.48 -9.81
C LEU A 36 6.27 9.63 -10.16
N PHE A 37 5.35 10.00 -9.25
CA PHE A 37 4.20 10.82 -9.61
C PHE A 37 4.00 12.06 -8.73
N LEU A 38 4.62 12.15 -7.56
CA LEU A 38 4.24 13.13 -6.54
C LEU A 38 5.24 14.28 -6.41
N ALA A 39 5.13 15.23 -7.34
CA ALA A 39 5.65 16.59 -7.16
C ALA A 39 4.73 17.67 -7.76
N SER A 40 3.50 17.32 -8.16
CA SER A 40 2.63 18.23 -8.92
C SER A 40 1.53 18.88 -8.08
N ALA A 41 1.30 20.18 -8.32
CA ALA A 41 0.22 20.92 -7.70
C ALA A 41 -1.16 20.43 -8.20
N GLU A 42 -1.21 19.95 -9.44
CA GLU A 42 -2.39 19.40 -10.09
C GLU A 42 -2.93 18.18 -9.36
N LEU A 43 -2.05 17.27 -8.95
CA LEU A 43 -2.46 16.08 -8.23
C LEU A 43 -2.96 16.42 -6.82
N THR A 44 -2.29 17.36 -6.15
CA THR A 44 -2.74 17.86 -4.84
C THR A 44 -4.15 18.44 -4.92
N ALA A 45 -4.46 19.19 -5.99
CA ALA A 45 -5.81 19.71 -6.22
C ALA A 45 -6.82 18.60 -6.55
N ALA A 46 -6.42 17.58 -7.31
CA ALA A 46 -7.30 16.48 -7.71
C ALA A 46 -7.73 15.57 -6.56
N ILE A 47 -6.88 15.40 -5.54
CA ILE A 47 -7.16 14.54 -4.38
C ILE A 47 -7.80 15.27 -3.19
N TRP A 48 -7.93 16.60 -3.26
CA TRP A 48 -8.57 17.38 -2.20
C TRP A 48 -10.01 16.89 -1.94
N PRO A 49 -10.45 16.73 -0.68
CA PRO A 49 -9.80 17.15 0.57
C PRO A 49 -8.88 16.12 1.24
N LEU A 50 -8.57 15.00 0.58
CA LEU A 50 -7.70 13.99 1.17
C LEU A 50 -6.23 14.45 1.17
N PRO A 51 -5.53 14.34 2.31
CA PRO A 51 -4.08 14.41 2.34
C PRO A 51 -3.46 13.32 1.45
N LEU A 52 -2.31 13.64 0.85
CA LEU A 52 -1.61 12.73 -0.06
C LEU A 52 -1.30 11.36 0.56
N THR A 53 -0.90 11.36 1.82
CA THR A 53 -0.64 10.13 2.59
C THR A 53 -1.90 9.29 2.72
N GLN A 54 -3.05 9.89 3.04
CA GLN A 54 -4.32 9.17 3.12
C GLN A 54 -4.76 8.64 1.76
N PHE A 55 -4.56 9.42 0.69
CA PHE A 55 -4.83 8.96 -0.67
C PHE A 55 -3.95 7.76 -1.05
N MET A 56 -2.67 7.79 -0.69
CA MET A 56 -1.75 6.68 -0.91
C MET A 56 -2.17 5.44 -0.13
N THR A 57 -2.37 5.56 1.18
CA THR A 57 -2.75 4.46 2.07
C THR A 57 -4.07 3.81 1.65
N TYR A 58 -5.12 4.60 1.41
CA TYR A 58 -6.47 4.06 1.23
C TYR A 58 -6.79 3.64 -0.21
N PHE A 59 -6.07 4.17 -1.22
CA PHE A 59 -6.42 3.94 -2.62
C PHE A 59 -5.26 3.39 -3.42
N MET A 60 -4.13 4.11 -3.46
CA MET A 60 -3.09 3.78 -4.42
C MET A 60 -2.30 2.52 -4.06
N VAL A 61 -1.89 2.38 -2.80
CA VAL A 61 -1.19 1.19 -2.31
C VAL A 61 -2.04 -0.09 -2.51
N PRO A 62 -3.29 -0.18 -2.04
CA PRO A 62 -4.11 -1.39 -2.24
C PRO A 62 -4.45 -1.64 -3.72
N TYR A 63 -4.63 -0.58 -4.53
CA TYR A 63 -4.85 -0.75 -5.96
C TYR A 63 -3.64 -1.35 -6.66
N VAL A 64 -2.45 -0.81 -6.43
CA VAL A 64 -1.21 -1.32 -7.03
C VAL A 64 -0.88 -2.72 -6.52
N ALA A 65 -1.02 -2.97 -5.22
CA ALA A 65 -0.86 -4.31 -4.66
C ALA A 65 -1.79 -5.32 -5.36
N THR A 66 -3.07 -4.97 -5.56
CA THR A 66 -4.01 -5.81 -6.31
C THR A 66 -3.53 -6.12 -7.72
N LEU A 67 -2.97 -5.15 -8.45
CA LEU A 67 -2.44 -5.36 -9.79
C LEU A 67 -1.22 -6.29 -9.79
N LEU A 68 -0.30 -6.12 -8.85
CA LEU A 68 0.87 -6.99 -8.70
C LEU A 68 0.45 -8.43 -8.36
N ILE A 69 -0.52 -8.59 -7.46
CA ILE A 69 -1.09 -9.91 -7.11
C ILE A 69 -1.74 -10.58 -8.33
N ALA A 70 -2.43 -9.81 -9.18
CA ALA A 70 -3.05 -10.34 -10.39
C ALA A 70 -2.00 -10.87 -11.37
N ASP A 71 -0.83 -10.21 -11.45
CA ASP A 71 0.30 -10.60 -12.29
C ASP A 71 0.97 -11.88 -11.75
N ASP A 72 1.25 -11.92 -10.44
CA ASP A 72 1.87 -13.06 -9.75
C ASP A 72 1.05 -14.36 -9.89
N TYR A 73 -0.29 -14.26 -9.82
CA TYR A 73 -1.21 -15.39 -9.90
C TYR A 73 -1.69 -15.68 -11.33
N SER A 74 -0.90 -15.31 -12.34
CA SER A 74 -1.27 -15.42 -13.76
C SER A 74 -1.81 -16.82 -14.15
N PRO A 75 -2.99 -16.91 -14.80
CA PRO A 75 -3.97 -15.85 -15.08
C PRO A 75 -5.03 -15.70 -13.97
N THR A 76 -5.10 -14.52 -13.33
CA THR A 76 -6.15 -14.16 -12.37
C THR A 76 -6.76 -12.78 -12.69
N THR A 77 -8.04 -12.57 -12.39
CA THR A 77 -8.70 -11.27 -12.61
C THR A 77 -8.40 -10.30 -11.48
N VAL A 78 -8.40 -8.99 -11.76
CA VAL A 78 -8.24 -7.93 -10.74
C VAL A 78 -9.20 -8.12 -9.56
N VAL A 79 -10.45 -8.51 -9.81
CA VAL A 79 -11.44 -8.78 -8.76
C VAL A 79 -11.04 -9.96 -7.87
N LYS A 80 -10.48 -11.03 -8.45
CA LYS A 80 -9.97 -12.17 -7.67
C LYS A 80 -8.70 -11.80 -6.92
N ALA A 81 -7.79 -11.05 -7.54
CA ALA A 81 -6.58 -10.55 -6.91
C ALA A 81 -6.88 -9.65 -5.71
N HIS A 82 -7.90 -8.78 -5.81
CA HIS A 82 -8.36 -7.97 -4.68
C HIS A 82 -8.86 -8.84 -3.52
N LYS A 83 -9.59 -9.91 -3.81
CA LYS A 83 -10.02 -10.87 -2.77
C LYS A 83 -8.82 -11.56 -2.10
N ILE A 84 -7.80 -11.91 -2.88
CA ILE A 84 -6.54 -12.47 -2.36
C ILE A 84 -5.86 -11.43 -1.46
N MET A 85 -5.69 -10.20 -1.94
CA MET A 85 -5.10 -9.10 -1.17
C MET A 85 -5.75 -8.94 0.20
N VAL A 86 -7.08 -8.84 0.25
CA VAL A 86 -7.81 -8.71 1.52
C VAL A 86 -7.64 -9.96 2.39
N ALA A 87 -7.77 -11.15 1.82
CA ALA A 87 -7.68 -12.40 2.57
C ALA A 87 -6.28 -12.68 3.13
N SER A 88 -5.23 -12.18 2.46
CA SER A 88 -3.83 -12.41 2.82
C SER A 88 -3.23 -11.31 3.69
N SER A 89 -3.97 -10.26 4.04
CA SER A 89 -3.44 -9.09 4.76
C SER A 89 -2.68 -9.48 6.05
N ASN A 90 -3.34 -10.20 6.97
CA ASN A 90 -2.72 -10.61 8.24
C ASN A 90 -1.49 -11.50 8.05
N ALA A 91 -1.51 -12.36 7.03
CA ALA A 91 -0.38 -13.22 6.72
C ALA A 91 0.80 -12.40 6.17
N GLY A 92 0.52 -11.44 5.29
CA GLY A 92 1.52 -10.52 4.76
C GLY A 92 2.22 -9.72 5.84
N SER A 93 1.49 -9.08 6.76
CA SER A 93 2.11 -8.31 7.85
C SER A 93 2.93 -9.17 8.82
N LEU A 94 2.62 -10.47 8.93
CA LEU A 94 3.43 -11.41 9.72
C LEU A 94 4.72 -11.84 9.00
N ILE A 95 4.63 -12.08 7.69
CA ILE A 95 5.75 -12.61 6.88
C ILE A 95 6.71 -11.48 6.46
N HIS A 96 6.17 -10.30 6.17
CA HIS A 96 6.91 -9.13 5.68
C HIS A 96 6.65 -7.89 6.56
N PRO A 97 7.05 -7.93 7.84
CA PRO A 97 6.96 -6.78 8.73
C PRO A 97 7.92 -5.66 8.28
N THR A 98 7.66 -4.42 8.69
CA THR A 98 8.48 -3.25 8.32
C THR A 98 9.98 -3.42 8.64
N ASN A 99 10.31 -4.14 9.71
CA ASN A 99 11.69 -4.31 10.20
C ASN A 99 12.25 -5.70 9.87
N ASP A 100 11.83 -6.33 8.76
CA ASP A 100 12.49 -7.56 8.33
C ASP A 100 13.94 -7.29 7.86
N ASP A 101 14.79 -8.31 7.94
CA ASP A 101 16.21 -8.24 7.58
C ASP A 101 16.44 -8.36 6.05
N ASP A 102 15.45 -8.04 5.21
CA ASP A 102 15.61 -8.06 3.76
C ASP A 102 16.39 -6.82 3.29
N THR A 103 17.71 -6.98 3.23
CA THR A 103 18.65 -5.93 2.84
C THR A 103 18.49 -5.48 1.38
N GLU A 104 18.05 -6.35 0.48
CA GLU A 104 17.84 -5.98 -0.93
C GLU A 104 16.66 -5.02 -1.07
N LEU A 105 15.56 -5.32 -0.38
CA LEU A 105 14.40 -4.44 -0.35
C LEU A 105 14.68 -3.12 0.37
N GLU A 106 15.52 -3.12 1.40
CA GLU A 106 15.99 -1.88 2.03
C GLU A 106 16.78 -1.00 1.05
N GLU A 107 17.67 -1.58 0.25
CA GLU A 107 18.42 -0.83 -0.75
C GLU A 107 17.49 -0.19 -1.80
N ILE A 108 16.46 -0.91 -2.24
CA ILE A 108 15.44 -0.39 -3.17
C ILE A 108 14.68 0.78 -2.52
N PHE A 109 14.25 0.62 -1.27
CA PHE A 109 13.56 1.66 -0.52
C PHE A 109 14.41 2.92 -0.38
N HIS A 110 15.65 2.78 0.06
CA HIS A 110 16.60 3.88 0.19
C HIS A 110 16.90 4.55 -1.16
N ARG A 111 17.08 3.77 -2.23
CA ARG A 111 17.30 4.31 -3.57
C ARG A 111 16.10 5.15 -4.04
N ASN A 112 14.89 4.69 -3.80
CA ASN A 112 13.67 5.41 -4.19
C ASN A 112 13.49 6.71 -3.38
N ILE A 113 13.91 6.72 -2.11
CA ILE A 113 13.94 7.97 -1.32
C ILE A 113 15.03 8.92 -1.84
N VAL A 114 16.26 8.43 -2.03
CA VAL A 114 17.43 9.27 -2.37
C VAL A 114 17.36 9.81 -3.80
N THR A 115 16.96 8.98 -4.76
CA THR A 115 16.97 9.35 -6.20
C THR A 115 15.97 10.47 -6.53
N PHE A 116 14.92 10.63 -5.72
CA PHE A 116 13.82 11.54 -6.00
C PHE A 116 13.73 12.73 -5.03
N GLN A 117 14.59 12.81 -4.02
CA GLN A 117 14.82 14.03 -3.22
C GLN A 117 15.82 15.00 -3.89
N LEU A 118 16.44 14.61 -5.01
CA LEU A 118 17.47 15.38 -5.74
C LEU A 118 16.95 16.04 -7.03
N LYS A 119 15.63 16.03 -7.28
CA LYS A 119 14.98 16.73 -8.40
C LYS A 119 14.01 17.76 -7.86
#